data_AF-A0A3D4P974-F1
#
_entry.id   AF-A0A3D4P974-F1
#
_cell.length_a   1.000
_cell.length_b   1.000
_cell.length_c   1.000
_cell.angle_alpha   90.00
_cell.angle_beta   90.00
_cell.angle_gamma   90.00
#
_symmetry.space_group_name_H-M   'P 1'
#
loop_
_entity.id
_entity.type
_entity.pdbx_description
1 polymer ?
#
loop_
_entity_poly.entity_id
_entity_poly.type
_entity_poly.pdbx_seq_one_letter_code
_entity_poly.pdbx_strand_id
1 'polypeptide(L)' 'DYSGALTEAVLLGNVAYRVGERLEWDAENLKATNCSQADQYIRKTYREGWEVS' A
#
# COMPACT_ATOMS: atom_id res chain seq x y z
N ASP A 1 14.27 -2.82 11.91
CA ASP A 1 13.82 -3.20 10.55
C ASP A 1 12.79 -4.33 10.45
N TYR A 2 12.51 -5.11 11.50
CA TYR A 2 11.53 -6.21 11.42
C TYR A 2 10.07 -5.78 11.66
N SER A 3 9.85 -4.79 12.51
CA SER A 3 8.51 -4.30 12.89
C SER A 3 7.80 -3.52 11.76
N GLY A 4 8.55 -2.93 10.83
CA GLY A 4 8.01 -2.22 9.66
C GLY A 4 7.32 -3.18 8.69
N ALA A 5 8.06 -4.17 8.20
CA ALA A 5 7.56 -5.16 7.25
C ALA A 5 6.36 -5.97 7.78
N LEU A 6 6.34 -6.27 9.08
CA LEU A 6 5.21 -6.96 9.72
C LEU A 6 3.94 -6.10 9.76
N THR A 7 4.10 -4.81 10.05
CA THR A 7 2.98 -3.85 10.05
C THR A 7 2.45 -3.65 8.63
N GLU A 8 3.33 -3.55 7.63
CA GLU A 8 2.95 -3.48 6.22
C GLU A 8 2.15 -4.71 5.79
N ALA A 9 2.60 -5.92 6.11
CA ALA A 9 1.90 -7.15 5.76
C ALA A 9 0.45 -7.18 6.30
N VAL A 10 0.24 -6.71 7.54
CA VAL A 10 -1.11 -6.61 8.14
C VAL A 10 -1.98 -5.60 7.40
N LEU A 11 -1.43 -4.44 7.04
CA LEU A 11 -2.18 -3.41 6.29
C LEU A 11 -2.53 -3.89 4.89
N LEU A 12 -1.62 -4.59 4.22
CA LEU A 12 -1.83 -5.16 2.88
C LEU A 12 -2.90 -6.25 2.87
N GLY A 13 -3.05 -7.00 3.97
CA GLY A 13 -4.16 -7.95 4.13
C GLY A 13 -5.53 -7.28 4.01
N ASN A 14 -5.70 -6.09 4.58
CA ASN A 14 -6.94 -5.31 4.44
C ASN A 14 -7.15 -4.80 3.02
N VAL A 15 -6.07 -4.42 2.33
CA VAL A 15 -6.13 -3.97 0.93
C VAL A 15 -6.53 -5.13 0.02
N ALA A 16 -5.91 -6.29 0.17
CA ALA A 16 -6.26 -7.50 -0.58
C ALA A 16 -7.73 -7.90 -0.35
N TYR A 17 -8.22 -7.82 0.89
CA TYR A 17 -9.63 -8.07 1.19
C TYR A 17 -10.58 -7.07 0.50
N ARG A 18 -10.22 -5.79 0.45
CA ARG A 18 -11.03 -4.74 -0.21
C ARG A 18 -11.03 -4.84 -1.73
N VAL A 19 -9.92 -5.29 -2.31
CA VAL A 19 -9.79 -5.52 -3.74
C VAL A 19 -10.46 -6.84 -4.16
N GLY A 20 -10.53 -7.82 -3.26
CA GLY A 20 -11.12 -9.13 -3.54
C GLY A 20 -10.21 -10.05 -4.36
N GLU A 21 -8.96 -9.67 -4.57
CA GLU A 21 -7.97 -10.41 -5.34
C GLU A 21 -6.68 -10.60 -4.53
N ARG A 22 -5.88 -11.60 -4.93
CA ARG A 22 -4.55 -11.81 -4.36
C ARG A 22 -3.70 -10.58 -4.69
N LEU A 23 -3.10 -9.94 -3.69
CA LEU A 23 -2.21 -8.81 -3.87
C LEU A 23 -0.76 -9.29 -4.00
N GLU A 24 -0.10 -8.96 -5.11
CA GLU A 24 1.35 -9.10 -5.26
C GLU A 24 2.01 -7.79 -4.85
N TRP A 25 2.82 -7.86 -3.79
CA TRP A 25 3.41 -6.70 -3.12
C TRP A 25 4.91 -6.65 -3.34
N ASP A 26 5.36 -5.53 -3.88
CA ASP A 26 6.76 -5.13 -3.94
C ASP A 26 7.06 -4.17 -2.79
N ALA A 27 7.74 -4.68 -1.76
CA ALA A 27 8.10 -3.91 -0.57
C ALA A 27 9.27 -2.93 -0.83
N GLU A 28 10.09 -3.16 -1.86
CA GLU A 28 11.19 -2.25 -2.19
C GLU A 28 10.65 -0.97 -2.84
N ASN A 29 9.65 -1.11 -3.71
CA ASN A 29 9.02 0.02 -4.39
C ASN A 29 7.71 0.49 -3.72
N LEU A 30 7.29 -0.16 -2.64
CA LEU A 30 6.03 0.08 -1.92
C LEU A 30 4.82 0.11 -2.88
N LYS A 31 4.73 -0.92 -3.73
CA LYS A 31 3.75 -0.95 -4.83
C LYS A 31 3.11 -2.33 -5.01
N ALA A 32 1.82 -2.32 -5.32
CA ALA A 32 1.12 -3.50 -5.79
C ALA A 32 1.39 -3.70 -7.29
N THR A 33 2.05 -4.79 -7.68
CA THR A 33 2.45 -5.04 -9.07
C THR A 33 1.29 -5.52 -9.94
N ASN A 34 0.33 -6.21 -9.34
CA ASN A 34 -0.75 -6.89 -10.06
C ASN A 34 -2.12 -6.19 -9.92
N CYS A 35 -2.25 -5.18 -9.06
CA CYS A 35 -3.52 -4.52 -8.80
C CYS A 35 -3.39 -2.99 -8.67
N SER A 36 -3.75 -2.28 -9.74
CA SER A 36 -3.82 -0.82 -9.74
C SER A 36 -4.96 -0.26 -8.86
N GLN A 37 -5.98 -1.07 -8.54
CA GLN A 37 -7.03 -0.68 -7.59
C GLN A 37 -6.51 -0.64 -6.15
N ALA A 38 -5.42 -1.35 -5.84
CA ALA A 38 -4.80 -1.30 -4.51
C ALA A 38 -4.07 0.04 -4.26
N ASP A 39 -3.53 0.67 -5.30
CA ASP A 39 -2.77 1.92 -5.21
C ASP A 39 -3.57 3.04 -4.53
N GLN A 40 -4.90 3.06 -4.70
CA GLN A 40 -5.79 4.04 -4.04
C GLN A 40 -5.81 3.91 -2.51
N TYR A 41 -5.54 2.71 -1.99
CA TYR A 41 -5.53 2.41 -0.56
C TYR A 41 -4.12 2.52 0.03
N ILE A 42 -3.09 2.35 -0.80
CA ILE A 42 -1.68 2.42 -0.41
C ILE A 42 -1.17 3.87 -0.43
N ARG A 43 -1.53 4.65 -1.46
CA ARG A 43 -1.10 6.04 -1.61
C ARG A 43 -2.20 6.99 -1.17
N LYS A 44 -1.91 7.83 -0.19
CA LYS A 44 -2.70 9.04 0.05
C LYS A 44 -2.31 10.08 -0.98
N THR A 45 -3.27 10.54 -1.77
CA THR A 45 -3.12 11.80 -2.49
C THR A 45 -3.02 12.91 -1.44
N TYR A 46 -1.82 13.45 -1.25
CA TYR A 46 -1.65 14.64 -0.42
C TYR A 46 -2.45 15.78 -1.07
N ARG A 47 -3.22 16.51 -0.27
CA ARG A 47 -3.92 17.70 -0.77
C ARG A 47 -2.88 18.78 -1.09
N GLU A 48 -3.11 19.51 -2.18
CA GLU A 48 -2.28 20.65 -2.55
C GLU A 48 -2.10 21.61 -1.36
N GLY A 49 -0.85 21.98 -1.08
CA GLY A 49 -0.47 22.87 0.03
C GLY A 49 -0.03 22.19 1.33
N TRP A 50 -0.02 20.84 1.39
CA TRP A 50 0.49 20.08 2.54
C TRP A 50 1.78 19.29 2.22
N GLU A 51 2.52 19.67 1.19
CA GLU A 51 3.81 19.04 0.87
C GLU A 51 4.83 19.32 2.00
N VAL A 52 5.41 18.26 2.55
CA VAL A 52 6.41 18.35 3.61
C VAL A 52 7.72 18.81 2.96
N SER A 53 8.14 20.03 3.27
CA SER A 53 9.43 20.62 2.86
C SER A 53 10.62 19.99 3.59
#